data_AF-A0A3S9ZIL3-F1
#
_entry.id   AF-A0A3S9ZIL3-F1
#
_cell.length_a   1.000
_cell.length_b   1.000
_cell.length_c   1.000
_cell.angle_alpha   90.00
_cell.angle_beta   90.00
_cell.angle_gamma   90.00
#
_symmetry.space_group_name_H-M   'P 1'
#
loop_
_entity.id
_entity.type
_entity.pdbx_description
1 polymer ?
#
loop_
_entity_poly.entity_id
_entity_poly.type
_entity_poly.pdbx_seq_one_letter_code
_entity_poly.pdbx_strand_id
1 'polypeptide(L)'
;MGFLDGLWRGRESEFDSGSAASNAIELTKRHHQVSLNKQGAATGNLRVNLTWRMRTSDFGAMPRESLLRHPFKALKPPEVVGHSQSMVNVDLDLGCLYELQDGTRGVVQPLGGYLGDVNEPPYVKLSGDDRFGSASGETMYINLDHRDAIKRLLVFVYIYDQTPAFDRTHAIVTLYPSNGPRIEIGLDERHPQARSCAVVLIENVKGELMVRREVRFVYGFQAELDRLYGWGLQWGRGYKTKSEKT
;
A
#
# COMPACT_ATOMS: atom_id res chain seq x y z
N MET A 1 -59.69 5.14 -3.09
CA MET A 1 -59.00 5.49 -4.34
C MET A 1 -58.31 6.84 -4.10
N GLY A 2 -57.01 7.05 -4.21
CA GLY A 2 -55.86 6.24 -4.56
C GLY A 2 -54.68 7.14 -4.20
N PHE A 3 -53.97 6.77 -3.14
CA PHE A 3 -52.67 7.31 -2.79
C PHE A 3 -51.63 6.59 -3.65
N LEU A 4 -50.51 7.25 -3.97
CA LEU A 4 -49.33 6.74 -4.70
C LEU A 4 -49.28 7.16 -6.18
N ASP A 5 -48.89 8.40 -6.44
CA ASP A 5 -48.16 8.73 -7.67
C ASP A 5 -47.16 9.87 -7.39
N GLY A 6 -45.87 9.61 -7.57
CA GLY A 6 -44.80 10.54 -7.22
C GLY A 6 -43.51 9.91 -6.67
N LEU A 7 -43.42 8.58 -6.66
CA LEU A 7 -42.16 7.89 -6.52
C LEU A 7 -41.58 7.72 -7.93
N TRP A 8 -40.52 8.49 -8.21
CA TRP A 8 -39.38 8.21 -9.11
C TRP A 8 -38.95 9.49 -9.83
N ARG A 9 -38.34 10.41 -9.08
CA ARG A 9 -37.43 11.40 -9.65
C ARG A 9 -36.01 10.90 -9.37
N GLY A 10 -35.28 10.64 -10.45
CA GLY A 10 -33.94 10.07 -10.42
C GLY A 10 -33.03 10.83 -9.47
N ARG A 11 -32.43 10.09 -8.54
CA ARG A 11 -31.34 10.57 -7.70
C ARG A 11 -30.11 10.57 -8.59
N GLU A 12 -29.81 11.74 -9.15
CA GLU A 12 -28.53 12.02 -9.80
C GLU A 12 -27.39 11.66 -8.85
N SER A 13 -26.32 11.09 -9.41
CA SER A 13 -25.13 10.63 -8.71
C SER A 13 -24.55 11.73 -7.84
N GLU A 14 -24.77 11.61 -6.54
CA GLU A 14 -24.18 12.42 -5.49
C GLU A 14 -22.66 12.25 -5.59
N PHE A 15 -22.00 13.32 -6.05
CA PHE A 15 -20.55 13.41 -6.13
C PHE A 15 -19.96 13.14 -4.74
N ASP A 16 -19.21 12.05 -4.64
CA ASP A 16 -18.45 11.65 -3.46
C ASP A 16 -17.31 12.66 -3.26
N SER A 17 -17.67 13.79 -2.66
CA SER A 17 -16.74 14.81 -2.21
C SER A 17 -16.05 14.21 -0.98
N GLY A 18 -14.76 13.89 -1.13
CA GLY A 18 -13.93 13.37 -0.05
C GLY A 18 -14.11 14.16 1.25
N SER A 19 -13.85 13.50 2.38
CA SER A 19 -13.94 14.07 3.73
C SER A 19 -13.58 15.57 3.76
N ALA A 20 -14.51 16.43 4.15
CA ALA A 20 -14.37 17.89 4.03
C ALA A 20 -13.17 18.51 4.79
N ALA A 21 -12.45 17.71 5.61
CA ALA A 21 -11.22 18.10 6.29
C ALA A 21 -9.93 17.68 5.55
N SER A 22 -10.02 16.76 4.59
CA SER A 22 -8.91 16.31 3.76
C SER A 22 -9.43 15.91 2.39
N ASN A 23 -9.02 16.61 1.32
CA ASN A 23 -9.32 16.25 -0.08
C ASN A 23 -8.72 14.86 -0.43
N ALA A 24 -9.33 13.80 0.09
CA ALA A 24 -8.85 12.43 0.07
C ALA A 24 -10.02 11.49 -0.23
N ILE A 25 -9.81 10.58 -1.17
CA ILE A 25 -10.70 9.48 -1.51
C ILE A 25 -10.13 8.23 -0.87
N GLU A 26 -10.88 7.59 0.02
CA GLU A 26 -10.50 6.30 0.57
C GLU A 26 -11.07 5.18 -0.29
N LEU A 27 -10.22 4.31 -0.85
CA LEU A 27 -10.72 3.11 -1.53
C LEU A 27 -11.01 2.01 -0.51
N THR A 28 -12.25 1.56 -0.51
CA THR A 28 -12.74 0.50 0.40
C THR A 28 -13.19 -0.73 -0.41
N LYS A 29 -13.55 -1.82 0.28
CA LYS A 29 -14.14 -2.99 -0.39
C LYS A 29 -15.42 -2.65 -1.18
N ARG A 30 -16.19 -1.65 -0.73
CA ARG A 30 -17.42 -1.20 -1.40
C ARG A 30 -17.13 -0.25 -2.57
N HIS A 31 -16.18 0.67 -2.38
CA HIS A 31 -15.75 1.64 -3.38
C HIS A 31 -14.31 1.34 -3.77
N HIS A 32 -14.13 0.33 -4.63
CA HIS A 32 -12.82 -0.26 -4.93
C HIS A 32 -12.18 0.32 -6.18
N GLN A 33 -12.80 1.27 -6.88
CA GLN A 33 -12.25 1.82 -8.13
C GLN A 33 -12.49 3.31 -8.28
N VAL A 34 -11.53 4.01 -8.87
CA VAL A 34 -11.61 5.43 -9.23
C VAL A 34 -10.89 5.68 -10.55
N SER A 35 -11.45 6.54 -11.40
CA SER A 35 -10.80 6.97 -12.65
C SER A 35 -9.99 8.23 -12.40
N LEU A 36 -8.68 8.21 -12.68
CA LEU A 36 -7.84 9.40 -12.54
C LEU A 36 -8.24 10.47 -13.55
N ASN A 37 -8.68 10.07 -14.75
CA ASN A 37 -9.12 11.00 -15.78
C ASN A 37 -10.34 11.81 -15.32
N LYS A 38 -11.32 11.16 -14.68
CA LYS A 38 -12.52 11.85 -14.16
C LYS A 38 -12.22 12.82 -13.03
N GLN A 39 -11.11 12.60 -12.32
CA GLN A 39 -10.64 13.48 -11.23
C GLN A 39 -9.69 14.59 -11.73
N GLY A 40 -9.42 14.67 -13.05
CA GLY A 40 -8.42 15.59 -13.59
C GLY A 40 -6.97 15.27 -13.16
N ALA A 41 -6.75 14.04 -12.68
CA ALA A 41 -5.55 13.57 -11.98
C ALA A 41 -4.59 12.75 -12.86
N ALA A 42 -4.88 12.64 -14.15
CA ALA A 42 -4.20 11.76 -15.09
C ALA A 42 -3.07 12.45 -15.89
N THR A 43 -2.40 13.44 -15.30
CA THR A 43 -1.27 14.19 -15.87
C THR A 43 -0.22 14.47 -14.80
N GLY A 44 1.02 14.72 -15.20
CA GLY A 44 2.15 14.98 -14.33
C GLY A 44 2.64 13.74 -13.60
N ASN A 45 3.28 13.93 -12.45
CA ASN A 45 3.80 12.82 -11.64
C ASN A 45 2.78 12.38 -10.59
N LEU A 46 2.50 11.08 -10.57
CA LEU A 46 1.77 10.40 -9.51
C LEU A 46 2.77 9.87 -8.50
N ARG A 47 2.72 10.39 -7.27
CA ARG A 47 3.57 9.91 -6.18
C ARG A 47 2.81 8.88 -5.36
N VAL A 48 3.32 7.66 -5.30
CA VAL A 48 2.82 6.59 -4.44
C VAL A 48 3.72 6.51 -3.22
N ASN A 49 3.15 6.69 -2.04
CA ASN A 49 3.87 6.63 -0.77
C ASN A 49 3.34 5.49 0.08
N LEU A 50 4.25 4.69 0.61
CA LEU A 50 3.98 3.69 1.61
C LEU A 50 4.40 4.27 2.97
N THR A 51 3.46 4.29 3.93
CA THR A 51 3.76 4.62 5.33
C THR A 51 3.30 3.48 6.21
N TRP A 52 4.11 3.07 7.19
CA TRP A 52 3.70 2.06 8.18
C TRP A 52 4.06 2.43 9.61
N ARG A 53 3.28 1.88 10.54
CA ARG A 53 3.53 1.92 11.98
C ARG A 53 3.28 0.57 12.62
N MET A 54 4.09 0.23 13.63
CA MET A 54 3.85 -0.96 14.45
C MET A 54 2.54 -0.79 15.24
N ARG A 55 1.78 -1.88 15.37
CA ARG A 55 0.59 -1.95 16.22
C ARG A 55 1.05 -1.92 17.68
N THR A 56 0.44 -1.03 18.45
CA THR A 56 0.74 -0.84 19.88
C THR A 56 0.44 -2.08 20.74
N SER A 57 -0.24 -3.10 20.20
CA SER A 57 -0.52 -4.37 20.88
C SER A 57 0.72 -5.19 21.22
N ASP A 58 1.83 -5.01 20.49
CA ASP A 58 3.12 -5.65 20.79
C ASP A 58 3.95 -4.83 21.80
N PHE A 59 3.58 -3.58 22.06
CA PHE A 59 4.14 -2.76 23.12
C PHE A 59 3.40 -3.06 24.43
N GLY A 60 3.65 -4.24 24.98
CA GLY A 60 3.36 -4.60 26.37
C GLY A 60 2.08 -3.99 26.94
N ALA A 61 0.91 -4.49 26.52
CA ALA A 61 -0.27 -4.33 27.33
C ALA A 61 -0.02 -5.03 28.67
N MET A 62 0.44 -4.27 29.67
CA MET A 62 0.46 -4.72 31.06
C MET A 62 -0.93 -5.28 31.36
N PRO A 63 -1.09 -6.56 31.72
CA PRO A 63 -2.38 -7.04 32.16
C PRO A 63 -2.78 -6.15 33.33
N ARG A 64 -3.90 -5.43 33.21
CA ARG A 64 -4.55 -4.79 34.35
C ARG A 64 -5.04 -5.92 35.26
N GLU A 65 -4.14 -6.54 36.02
CA GLU A 65 -4.48 -7.47 37.08
C GLU A 65 -5.38 -6.71 38.05
N SER A 66 -6.57 -7.26 38.26
CA SER A 66 -7.57 -6.69 39.16
C SER A 66 -7.03 -6.70 40.59
N LEU A 67 -6.71 -5.50 41.11
CA LEU A 67 -6.24 -5.28 42.49
C LEU A 67 -7.27 -5.70 43.56
N LEU A 68 -8.50 -6.03 43.17
CA LEU A 68 -9.54 -6.53 44.07
C LEU A 68 -9.31 -7.99 44.51
N ARG A 69 -8.51 -8.77 43.77
CA ARG A 69 -8.32 -10.21 44.07
C ARG A 69 -7.10 -10.53 44.93
N HIS A 70 -6.13 -9.61 45.07
CA HIS A 70 -4.88 -9.88 45.82
C HIS A 70 -4.30 -8.63 46.53
N PRO A 71 -4.81 -8.25 47.72
CA PRO A 71 -4.42 -7.00 48.39
C PRO A 71 -2.95 -6.97 48.88
N PHE A 72 -2.30 -8.12 49.02
CA PHE A 72 -0.90 -8.22 49.50
C PHE A 72 0.16 -8.22 48.39
N LYS A 73 -0.23 -8.16 47.11
CA LYS A 73 0.72 -8.13 45.98
C LYS A 73 1.31 -6.74 45.72
N ALA A 74 0.75 -5.69 46.33
CA ALA A 74 1.20 -4.29 46.19
C ALA A 74 2.56 -3.99 46.84
N LEU A 75 3.09 -4.92 47.66
CA LEU A 75 4.37 -4.78 48.37
C LEU A 75 5.51 -5.59 47.73
N LYS A 76 5.27 -6.28 46.61
CA LYS A 76 6.34 -6.96 45.88
C LYS A 76 6.98 -5.98 44.91
N PRO A 77 8.30 -5.73 44.98
CA PRO A 77 8.96 -4.94 43.95
C PRO A 77 8.72 -5.61 42.59
N PRO A 78 8.46 -4.84 41.51
CA PRO A 78 8.22 -5.40 40.20
C PRO A 78 9.43 -6.26 39.83
N GLU A 79 9.17 -7.52 39.52
CA GLU A 79 10.17 -8.43 38.98
C GLU A 79 10.70 -7.76 37.71
N VAL A 80 12.02 -7.49 37.67
CA VAL A 80 12.66 -6.93 36.49
C VAL A 80 12.68 -8.03 35.43
N VAL A 81 11.55 -8.21 34.76
CA VAL A 81 11.46 -9.01 33.54
C VAL A 81 12.36 -8.30 32.54
N GLY A 82 13.49 -8.91 32.21
CA GLY A 82 14.41 -8.39 31.21
C GLY A 82 13.64 -8.08 29.94
N HIS A 83 13.49 -6.78 29.63
CA HIS A 83 12.83 -6.30 28.43
C HIS A 83 13.72 -6.66 27.23
N SER A 84 13.59 -7.90 26.77
CA SER A 84 14.24 -8.40 25.57
C SER A 84 13.23 -9.08 24.64
N GLN A 85 12.00 -8.55 24.60
CA GLN A 85 11.21 -8.65 23.38
C GLN A 85 11.95 -7.78 22.36
N SER A 86 12.89 -8.41 21.66
CA SER A 86 13.63 -7.82 20.55
C SER A 86 12.61 -7.13 19.65
N MET A 87 12.71 -5.80 19.59
CA MET A 87 11.89 -4.98 18.71
C MET A 87 12.11 -5.50 17.30
N VAL A 88 11.20 -6.34 16.81
CA VAL A 88 11.35 -6.95 15.50
C VAL A 88 11.21 -5.81 14.50
N ASN A 89 12.34 -5.42 13.91
CA ASN A 89 12.35 -4.37 12.92
C ASN A 89 11.58 -4.90 11.70
N VAL A 90 10.44 -4.28 11.40
CA VAL A 90 9.64 -4.62 10.23
C VAL A 90 10.05 -3.67 9.11
N ASP A 91 10.65 -4.26 8.06
CA ASP A 91 11.07 -3.55 6.85
C ASP A 91 10.09 -3.88 5.72
N LEU A 92 9.17 -2.95 5.44
CA LEU A 92 8.22 -3.09 4.33
C LEU A 92 8.78 -2.37 3.11
N ASP A 93 8.87 -3.10 2.01
CA ASP A 93 9.34 -2.60 0.73
C ASP A 93 8.17 -2.43 -0.25
N LEU A 94 8.26 -1.40 -1.09
CA LEU A 94 7.36 -1.10 -2.18
C LEU A 94 7.93 -1.62 -3.50
N GLY A 95 7.08 -2.20 -4.32
CA GLY A 95 7.43 -2.66 -5.66
C GLY A 95 6.29 -2.43 -6.65
N CYS A 96 6.61 -2.48 -7.94
CA CYS A 96 5.64 -2.33 -9.01
C CYS A 96 5.96 -3.29 -10.16
N LEU A 97 4.99 -4.12 -10.55
CA LEU A 97 5.05 -4.82 -11.83
C LEU A 97 4.50 -3.88 -12.90
N TYR A 98 5.22 -3.71 -14.00
CA TYR A 98 4.78 -2.86 -15.10
C TYR A 98 4.58 -3.67 -16.37
N GLU A 99 3.62 -3.25 -17.18
CA GLU A 99 3.42 -3.67 -18.55
C GLU A 99 3.14 -2.43 -19.39
N LEU A 100 3.93 -2.24 -20.44
CA LEU A 100 3.78 -1.17 -21.41
C LEU A 100 2.95 -1.65 -22.60
N GLN A 101 2.42 -0.70 -23.39
CA GLN A 101 1.58 -1.02 -24.56
C GLN A 101 2.33 -1.75 -25.67
N ASP A 102 3.65 -1.61 -25.73
CA ASP A 102 4.53 -2.35 -26.67
C ASP A 102 4.76 -3.82 -26.24
N GLY A 103 4.24 -4.22 -25.07
CA GLY A 103 4.40 -5.57 -24.49
C GLY A 103 5.63 -5.73 -23.59
N THR A 104 6.45 -4.69 -23.45
CA THR A 104 7.57 -4.65 -22.50
C THR A 104 7.04 -4.75 -21.08
N ARG A 105 7.60 -5.70 -20.32
CA ARG A 105 7.16 -6.03 -18.97
C ARG A 105 8.36 -6.19 -18.06
N GLY A 106 8.18 -5.86 -16.78
CA GLY A 106 9.22 -6.03 -15.79
C GLY A 106 8.76 -5.66 -14.39
N VAL A 107 9.72 -5.47 -13.50
CA VAL A 107 9.50 -5.09 -12.10
C VAL A 107 10.38 -3.91 -11.74
N VAL A 108 9.82 -2.96 -11.01
CA VAL A 108 10.54 -1.91 -10.29
C VAL A 108 10.51 -2.27 -8.80
N GLN A 109 11.68 -2.43 -8.20
CA GLN A 109 11.84 -2.80 -6.79
C GLN A 109 13.29 -2.53 -6.31
N PRO A 110 13.51 -2.36 -4.99
CA PRO A 110 14.86 -2.26 -4.44
C PRO A 110 15.70 -3.53 -4.69
N LEU A 111 15.04 -4.70 -4.70
CA LEU A 111 15.69 -6.00 -4.86
C LEU A 111 16.31 -6.16 -6.26
N GLY A 112 17.63 -6.24 -6.31
CA GLY A 112 18.37 -6.32 -7.57
C GLY A 112 18.64 -4.95 -8.23
N GLY A 113 18.34 -3.85 -7.54
CA GLY A 113 18.65 -2.49 -8.02
C GLY A 113 17.77 -2.00 -9.17
N TYR A 114 16.61 -2.64 -9.38
CA TYR A 114 15.66 -2.24 -10.42
C TYR A 114 14.81 -1.04 -9.97
N LEU A 115 15.46 0.12 -9.81
CA LEU A 115 14.78 1.33 -9.33
C LEU A 115 13.95 2.03 -10.41
N GLY A 116 14.20 1.77 -11.69
CA GLY A 116 13.51 2.38 -12.82
C GLY A 116 13.84 3.87 -13.03
N ASP A 117 13.16 4.49 -14.00
CA ASP A 117 13.30 5.91 -14.34
C ASP A 117 11.93 6.53 -14.66
N VAL A 118 11.78 7.83 -14.44
CA VAL A 118 10.55 8.60 -14.74
C VAL A 118 10.54 9.20 -16.14
N ASN A 119 11.72 9.40 -16.75
CA ASN A 119 11.91 10.01 -18.06
C ASN A 119 12.10 8.96 -19.17
N GLU A 120 12.47 7.73 -18.80
CA GLU A 120 12.63 6.60 -19.71
C GLU A 120 11.70 5.45 -19.29
N PRO A 121 11.32 4.55 -20.23
CA PRO A 121 10.61 3.32 -19.87
C PRO A 121 11.29 2.61 -18.69
N PRO A 122 10.57 2.28 -17.60
CA PRO A 122 9.13 2.07 -17.53
C PRO A 122 8.28 3.29 -17.10
N TYR A 123 8.84 4.50 -17.02
CA TYR A 123 8.18 5.71 -16.49
C TYR A 123 7.76 5.58 -15.01
N VAL A 124 8.38 4.65 -14.30
CA VAL A 124 8.18 4.36 -12.89
C VAL A 124 9.55 4.35 -12.22
N LYS A 125 9.71 5.16 -11.17
CA LYS A 125 10.94 5.24 -10.38
C LYS A 125 10.66 5.06 -8.91
N LEU A 126 11.44 4.23 -8.25
CA LEU A 126 11.46 4.10 -6.80
C LEU A 126 12.56 5.00 -6.22
N SER A 127 12.24 5.77 -5.17
CA SER A 127 13.21 6.64 -4.50
C SER A 127 14.30 5.85 -3.75
N GLY A 128 14.01 4.60 -3.39
CA GLY A 128 14.80 3.86 -2.42
C GLY A 128 14.60 4.42 -1.00
N ASP A 129 15.43 3.93 -0.07
CA ASP A 129 15.43 4.20 1.38
C ASP A 129 15.87 5.63 1.74
N ASP A 130 15.54 6.63 0.91
CA ASP A 130 15.86 8.02 1.15
C ASP A 130 14.89 8.62 2.18
N ARG A 131 15.24 8.41 3.45
CA ARG A 131 14.49 8.78 4.66
C ARG A 131 14.61 10.28 4.94
N PHE A 132 14.04 11.13 4.09
CA PHE A 132 13.82 12.53 4.47
C PHE A 132 12.65 12.64 5.48
N GLY A 133 12.93 12.33 6.75
CA GLY A 133 12.42 13.15 7.86
C GLY A 133 11.19 12.72 8.66
N SER A 134 10.50 11.60 8.41
CA SER A 134 9.57 10.99 9.40
C SER A 134 9.01 9.64 8.94
N ALA A 135 8.68 8.77 9.91
CA ALA A 135 8.04 7.44 9.86
C ALA A 135 8.41 6.53 8.67
N SER A 136 9.04 5.39 8.97
CA SER A 136 9.44 4.33 8.03
C SER A 136 8.50 4.21 6.83
N GLY A 137 8.99 4.61 5.65
CA GLY A 137 8.19 4.77 4.45
C GLY A 137 9.04 4.76 3.18
N GLU A 138 8.49 4.23 2.09
CA GLU A 138 9.10 4.24 0.75
C GLU A 138 8.23 5.04 -0.24
N THR A 139 8.86 5.66 -1.23
CA THR A 139 8.15 6.47 -2.23
C THR A 139 8.47 6.02 -3.65
N MET A 140 7.44 5.94 -4.48
CA MET A 140 7.52 5.66 -5.91
C MET A 140 6.89 6.82 -6.69
N TYR A 141 7.45 7.12 -7.85
CA TYR A 141 6.97 8.13 -8.77
C TYR A 141 6.60 7.46 -10.10
N ILE A 142 5.42 7.77 -10.60
CA ILE A 142 4.91 7.29 -11.89
C ILE A 142 4.65 8.53 -12.74
N ASN A 143 5.29 8.62 -13.91
CA ASN A 143 5.08 9.73 -14.83
C ASN A 143 3.84 9.48 -15.70
N LEU A 144 2.74 10.15 -15.38
CA LEU A 144 1.46 10.03 -16.09
C LEU A 144 1.42 10.85 -17.38
N ASP A 145 2.42 11.69 -17.67
CA ASP A 145 2.53 12.32 -19.00
C ASP A 145 2.80 11.27 -20.09
N HIS A 146 3.38 10.13 -19.71
CA HIS A 146 3.55 8.94 -20.56
C HIS A 146 2.47 7.88 -20.35
N ARG A 147 1.29 8.22 -19.79
CA ARG A 147 0.21 7.26 -19.52
C ARG A 147 -0.22 6.42 -20.73
N ASP A 148 -0.09 6.97 -21.94
CA ASP A 148 -0.50 6.28 -23.17
C ASP A 148 0.46 5.14 -23.51
N ALA A 149 1.70 5.16 -23.01
CA ALA A 149 2.64 4.05 -23.12
C ALA A 149 2.40 2.97 -22.06
N ILE A 150 1.69 3.28 -20.97
CA ILE A 150 1.44 2.38 -19.85
C ILE A 150 0.16 1.58 -20.13
N LYS A 151 0.27 0.25 -20.08
CA LYS A 151 -0.88 -0.66 -20.19
C LYS A 151 -1.46 -0.98 -18.82
N ARG A 152 -0.63 -1.46 -17.90
CA ARG A 152 -1.00 -1.70 -16.51
C ARG A 152 0.19 -1.68 -15.55
N LEU A 153 -0.06 -1.24 -14.32
CA LEU A 153 0.89 -1.20 -13.22
C LEU A 153 0.25 -1.88 -12.00
N LEU A 154 0.91 -2.88 -11.43
CA LEU A 154 0.51 -3.48 -10.16
C LEU A 154 1.48 -3.04 -9.08
N VAL A 155 1.03 -2.15 -8.19
CA VAL A 155 1.79 -1.75 -7.02
C VAL A 155 1.53 -2.76 -5.90
N PHE A 156 2.62 -3.27 -5.34
CA PHE A 156 2.59 -4.24 -4.27
C PHE A 156 3.56 -3.85 -3.15
N VAL A 157 3.24 -4.32 -1.95
CA VAL A 157 4.09 -4.19 -0.77
C VAL A 157 4.52 -5.58 -0.36
N TYR A 158 5.78 -5.74 0.01
CA TYR A 158 6.31 -7.03 0.43
C TYR A 158 7.25 -6.87 1.61
N ILE A 159 7.43 -7.95 2.35
CA ILE A 159 8.42 -8.03 3.41
C ILE A 159 9.47 -9.06 3.03
N TYR A 160 10.75 -8.67 3.06
CA TYR A 160 11.85 -9.60 2.83
C TYR A 160 12.17 -10.44 4.07
N ASP A 161 12.20 -9.81 5.24
CA ASP A 161 12.45 -10.49 6.50
C ASP A 161 11.24 -11.39 6.83
N GLN A 162 11.46 -12.63 7.25
CA GLN A 162 10.37 -13.61 7.46
C GLN A 162 9.45 -13.28 8.65
N THR A 163 9.46 -12.03 9.11
CA THR A 163 8.62 -11.49 10.16
C THR A 163 7.17 -11.38 9.68
N PRO A 164 6.18 -11.78 10.50
CA PRO A 164 4.77 -11.56 10.19
C PRO A 164 4.42 -10.06 10.31
N ALA A 165 4.71 -9.28 9.27
CA ALA A 165 4.55 -7.83 9.29
C ALA A 165 3.08 -7.38 9.17
N PHE A 166 2.32 -7.93 8.22
CA PHE A 166 0.96 -7.45 7.94
C PHE A 166 -0.04 -7.67 9.09
N ASP A 167 0.22 -8.59 10.02
CA ASP A 167 -0.58 -8.72 11.25
C ASP A 167 -0.17 -7.71 12.33
N ARG A 168 1.09 -7.28 12.33
CA ARG A 168 1.70 -6.43 13.37
C ARG A 168 1.82 -4.96 12.98
N THR A 169 1.67 -4.59 11.70
CA THR A 169 1.76 -3.20 11.25
C THR A 169 0.43 -2.69 10.73
N HIS A 170 0.17 -1.39 10.91
CA HIS A 170 -0.76 -0.66 10.07
C HIS A 170 0.04 -0.01 8.94
N ALA A 171 -0.14 -0.53 7.72
CA ALA A 171 0.43 0.04 6.51
C ALA A 171 -0.67 0.75 5.71
N ILE A 172 -0.34 1.91 5.17
CA ILE A 172 -1.22 2.70 4.31
C ILE A 172 -0.42 3.04 3.06
N VAL A 173 -1.02 2.79 1.90
CA VAL A 173 -0.49 3.25 0.61
C VAL A 173 -1.33 4.43 0.15
N THR A 174 -0.68 5.56 -0.09
CA THR A 174 -1.32 6.80 -0.51
C THR A 174 -0.82 7.22 -1.87
N LEU A 175 -1.74 7.43 -2.81
CA LEU A 175 -1.47 7.98 -4.12
C LEU A 175 -1.73 9.49 -4.09
N TYR A 176 -0.71 10.26 -4.41
CA TYR A 176 -0.75 11.71 -4.55
C TYR A 176 -0.67 12.06 -6.03
N PRO A 177 -1.82 12.26 -6.71
CA PRO A 177 -1.80 12.79 -8.05
C PRO A 177 -1.34 14.25 -8.06
N SER A 178 -0.84 14.73 -9.21
CA SER A 178 -0.43 16.14 -9.35
C SER A 178 -1.61 17.10 -9.21
N ASN A 179 -2.80 16.65 -9.61
CA ASN A 179 -4.06 17.38 -9.51
C ASN A 179 -5.14 16.45 -8.94
N GLY A 180 -6.12 17.01 -8.21
CA GLY A 180 -7.23 16.24 -7.66
C GLY A 180 -6.97 15.69 -6.24
N PRO A 181 -7.93 14.91 -5.70
CA PRO A 181 -7.83 14.38 -4.34
C PRO A 181 -6.81 13.25 -4.27
N ARG A 182 -6.14 13.12 -3.11
CA ARG A 182 -5.26 11.97 -2.83
C ARG A 182 -6.09 10.71 -2.64
N ILE A 183 -5.55 9.54 -2.98
CA ILE A 183 -6.25 8.27 -2.82
C ILE A 183 -5.55 7.46 -1.74
N GLU A 184 -6.26 7.09 -0.69
CA GLU A 184 -5.73 6.34 0.45
C GLU A 184 -6.23 4.90 0.42
N ILE A 185 -5.31 3.95 0.64
CA ILE A 185 -5.59 2.52 0.64
C ILE A 185 -4.98 1.91 1.91
N GLY A 186 -5.84 1.61 2.87
CA GLY A 186 -5.45 0.94 4.11
C GLY A 186 -5.24 -0.58 3.93
N LEU A 187 -4.13 -1.09 4.47
CA LEU A 187 -3.83 -2.52 4.59
C LEU A 187 -4.16 -3.00 6.01
N ASP A 188 -5.42 -2.89 6.42
CA ASP A 188 -5.82 -3.20 7.80
C ASP A 188 -6.09 -4.69 8.06
N GLU A 189 -6.22 -5.48 7.00
CA GLU A 189 -6.54 -6.91 7.07
C GLU A 189 -5.39 -7.72 7.67
N ARG A 190 -5.71 -8.57 8.64
CA ARG A 190 -4.72 -9.40 9.36
C ARG A 190 -4.45 -10.68 8.60
N HIS A 191 -3.25 -10.79 8.05
CA HIS A 191 -2.76 -12.00 7.38
C HIS A 191 -1.38 -12.36 7.93
N PRO A 192 -1.28 -13.15 9.02
CA PRO A 192 -0.01 -13.37 9.73
C PRO A 192 1.03 -14.13 8.90
N GLN A 193 0.59 -14.92 7.92
CA GLN A 193 1.49 -15.70 7.06
C GLN A 193 1.77 -15.02 5.71
N ALA A 194 1.07 -13.92 5.38
CA ALA A 194 1.28 -13.24 4.11
C ALA A 194 2.65 -12.57 4.07
N ARG A 195 3.34 -12.72 2.93
CA ARG A 195 4.66 -12.13 2.68
C ARG A 195 4.61 -10.99 1.68
N SER A 196 3.53 -10.91 0.91
CA SER A 196 3.31 -9.80 -0.01
C SER A 196 1.82 -9.47 -0.12
N CYS A 197 1.52 -8.25 -0.53
CA CYS A 197 0.19 -7.75 -0.76
C CYS A 197 0.16 -6.96 -2.06
N ALA A 198 -0.67 -7.38 -3.02
CA ALA A 198 -1.04 -6.56 -4.16
C ALA A 198 -2.00 -5.48 -3.67
N VAL A 199 -1.58 -4.21 -3.71
CA VAL A 199 -2.34 -3.12 -3.09
C VAL A 199 -3.26 -2.47 -4.09
N VAL A 200 -2.71 -2.03 -5.22
CA VAL A 200 -3.44 -1.27 -6.23
C VAL A 200 -3.01 -1.68 -7.63
N LEU A 201 -4.00 -1.80 -8.51
CA LEU A 201 -3.83 -2.05 -9.93
C LEU A 201 -4.26 -0.79 -10.69
N ILE A 202 -3.33 -0.21 -11.45
CA ILE A 202 -3.58 0.95 -12.30
C ILE A 202 -3.57 0.45 -13.75
N GLU A 203 -4.71 0.56 -14.44
CA GLU A 203 -4.88 0.03 -15.80
C GLU A 203 -5.30 1.14 -16.75
N ASN A 204 -4.73 1.15 -17.95
CA ASN A 204 -5.22 1.98 -19.03
C ASN A 204 -6.35 1.25 -19.78
N VAL A 205 -7.58 1.62 -19.50
CA VAL A 205 -8.78 1.05 -20.11
C VAL A 205 -9.35 2.06 -21.11
N LYS A 206 -9.15 1.79 -22.40
CA LYS A 206 -9.65 2.65 -23.51
C LYS A 206 -9.21 4.12 -23.40
N GLY A 207 -7.97 4.37 -22.93
CA GLY A 207 -7.44 5.73 -22.75
C GLY A 207 -7.75 6.37 -21.39
N GLU A 208 -8.47 5.67 -20.51
CA GLU A 208 -8.70 6.10 -19.13
C GLU A 208 -7.82 5.31 -18.15
N LEU A 209 -7.10 6.02 -17.29
CA LEU A 209 -6.38 5.40 -16.18
C LEU A 209 -7.34 5.09 -15.03
N MET A 210 -7.59 3.80 -14.84
CA MET A 210 -8.43 3.25 -13.78
C MET A 210 -7.56 2.74 -12.65
N VAL A 211 -7.79 3.26 -11.44
CA VAL A 211 -7.14 2.82 -10.21
C VAL A 211 -8.09 1.88 -9.48
N ARG A 212 -7.65 0.66 -9.21
CA ARG A 212 -8.43 -0.40 -8.57
C ARG A 212 -7.73 -0.90 -7.31
N ARG A 213 -8.45 -0.88 -6.19
CA ARG A 213 -8.04 -1.47 -4.93
C ARG A 213 -8.11 -2.98 -5.01
N GLU A 214 -6.95 -3.61 -4.91
CA GLU A 214 -6.83 -5.07 -4.89
C GLU A 214 -6.76 -5.59 -3.45
N VAL A 215 -5.81 -5.08 -2.66
CA VAL A 215 -5.50 -5.51 -1.27
C VAL A 215 -5.59 -7.03 -1.12
N ARG A 216 -4.89 -7.73 -2.01
CA ARG A 216 -4.82 -9.20 -2.07
C ARG A 216 -3.51 -9.67 -1.45
N PHE A 217 -3.63 -10.36 -0.32
CA PHE A 217 -2.50 -10.92 0.39
C PHE A 217 -2.11 -12.28 -0.17
N VAL A 218 -0.81 -12.51 -0.32
CA VAL A 218 -0.24 -13.77 -0.82
C VAL A 218 0.86 -14.26 0.12
N TYR A 219 1.01 -15.58 0.19
CA TYR A 219 2.04 -16.24 1.01
C TYR A 219 3.42 -16.28 0.33
N GLY A 220 3.47 -16.02 -0.97
CA GLY A 220 4.69 -15.88 -1.75
C GLY A 220 5.17 -14.44 -1.89
N PHE A 221 6.16 -14.25 -2.77
CA PHE A 221 6.72 -12.94 -3.10
C PHE A 221 6.26 -12.49 -4.52
N GLN A 222 7.12 -11.79 -5.26
CA GLN A 222 6.81 -11.22 -6.56
C GLN A 222 6.41 -12.27 -7.61
N ALA A 223 7.04 -13.45 -7.58
CA ALA A 223 6.70 -14.54 -8.50
C ALA A 223 5.27 -15.08 -8.31
N GLU A 224 4.73 -15.00 -7.10
CA GLU A 224 3.35 -15.41 -6.82
C GLU A 224 2.36 -14.35 -7.31
N LEU A 225 2.69 -13.06 -7.11
CA LEU A 225 1.91 -11.95 -7.64
C LEU A 225 1.87 -11.95 -9.18
N ASP A 226 3.01 -12.20 -9.81
CA ASP A 226 3.10 -12.35 -11.26
C ASP A 226 2.19 -13.49 -11.75
N ARG A 227 2.27 -14.67 -11.15
CA ARG A 227 1.38 -15.79 -11.50
C ARG A 227 -0.10 -15.46 -11.28
N LEU A 228 -0.43 -14.74 -10.21
CA LEU A 228 -1.80 -14.38 -9.86
C LEU A 228 -2.45 -13.44 -10.88
N TYR A 229 -1.68 -12.50 -11.43
CA TYR A 229 -2.19 -11.51 -12.38
C TYR A 229 -1.75 -11.73 -13.85
N GLY A 230 -0.93 -12.75 -14.10
CA GLY A 230 -0.51 -13.17 -15.43
C GLY A 230 0.39 -12.16 -16.13
N TRP A 231 1.47 -11.72 -15.48
CA TRP A 231 2.50 -10.89 -16.14
C TRP A 231 3.41 -11.73 -17.04
N GLY A 232 3.72 -12.97 -16.62
CA GLY A 232 4.54 -13.93 -17.35
C GLY A 232 6.05 -13.62 -17.30
N LEU A 233 6.54 -13.10 -16.17
CA LEU A 233 7.96 -12.80 -15.99
C LEU A 233 8.75 -14.05 -15.59
N GLN A 234 10.05 -14.04 -15.92
CA GLN A 234 10.99 -15.06 -15.44
C GLN A 234 11.71 -14.54 -14.21
N TRP A 235 11.58 -15.26 -13.09
CA TRP A 235 12.13 -14.84 -11.81
C TRP A 235 13.42 -15.60 -11.47
N GLY A 236 14.49 -14.85 -11.21
CA GLY A 236 15.72 -15.35 -10.60
C GLY A 236 15.76 -15.11 -9.10
N ARG A 237 16.78 -15.64 -8.41
CA ARG A 237 17.06 -15.27 -7.02
C ARG A 237 17.62 -13.84 -6.97
N GLY A 238 17.00 -12.96 -6.18
CA GLY A 238 17.51 -11.63 -5.87
C GLY A 238 17.85 -11.52 -4.38
N TYR A 239 18.79 -10.65 -4.03
CA TYR A 239 19.17 -10.35 -2.65
C TYR A 239 19.16 -8.85 -2.41
N LYS A 240 18.59 -8.40 -1.27
CA LYS A 240 18.63 -6.99 -0.87
C LYS A 240 19.99 -6.75 -0.23
N THR A 241 20.87 -6.00 -0.89
CA THR A 241 22.11 -5.54 -0.26
C THR A 241 21.70 -4.58 0.85
N LYS A 242 21.96 -4.92 2.11
CA LYS A 242 21.75 -3.98 3.21
C LYS A 242 22.62 -2.76 2.94
N SER A 243 22.03 -1.58 2.84
CA SER A 243 22.81 -0.34 2.79
C SER A 243 23.63 -0.27 4.08
N GLU A 244 24.95 -0.18 3.94
CA GLU A 244 25.84 0.08 5.07
C GLU A 244 25.46 1.44 5.62
N LYS A 245 24.92 1.45 6.86
CA LYS A 245 24.72 2.68 7.61
C LYS A 245 26.10 3.28 7.86
N THR A 246 26.47 4.29 7.08
CA THR A 246 27.65 5.13 7.33
C THR A 246 27.23 6.30 8.20
#